data_AF-A0A1H7UW63-F1
#
_entry.id   AF-A0A1H7UW63-F1
#
_cell.length_a   1.000
_cell.length_b   1.000
_cell.length_c   1.000
_cell.angle_alpha   90.00
_cell.angle_beta   90.00
_cell.angle_gamma   90.00
#
_symmetry.space_group_name_H-M   'P 1'
#
loop_
_entity.id
_entity.type
_entity.pdbx_description
1 polymer ?
#
loop_
_entity_poly.entity_id
_entity_poly.type
_entity_poly.pdbx_seq_one_letter_code
_entity_poly.pdbx_strand_id
1 'polypeptide(L)'
;MLITENSTIELYYEALLERKESFVGIFFVGVKTTSVFCIATCRARKPKLQNVEFYTSFKEALDNGYRPCKICKPTENANEAPDQVEKAIALVQQNPKEKITDDQLRELAISPELVRRWFNKNYGMTFQSYQRMYRINNAFQELKKGKNATHTAFDMGYESLSGFGYTFKKVIGSSPKKSTDNTVILISRLTTPLGPMFICATENGVCLLEFVDRRMLEAEFEDLQKRLNATILAGSNKHIKRAKKEVTEYFEGKRKVFDVLLETPGTEFQNIVWNSLLEIQYGEKSTYKKQAERIYKPTAIRAVASANGCNRIAILIPCHRVIGKDGSMTGYSGGIERKKWLLSHEEKNL
;
A
#
# COMPACT_ATOMS: atom_id res chain seq x y z
N MET A 1 -13.05 -19.10 8.46
CA MET A 1 -14.16 -19.93 8.85
C MET A 1 -15.18 -19.86 7.72
N LEU A 2 -15.97 -20.91 7.50
CA LEU A 2 -17.16 -20.78 6.68
C LEU A 2 -18.06 -19.72 7.35
N ILE A 3 -18.45 -18.70 6.60
CA ILE A 3 -19.35 -17.66 7.09
C ILE A 3 -20.78 -18.21 7.03
N THR A 4 -21.42 -18.29 8.19
CA THR A 4 -22.79 -18.82 8.34
C THR A 4 -23.82 -17.75 8.72
N GLU A 5 -23.37 -16.55 9.09
CA GLU A 5 -24.25 -15.46 9.50
C GLU A 5 -24.90 -14.79 8.26
N ASN A 6 -26.23 -14.81 8.18
CA ASN A 6 -26.97 -14.32 7.01
C ASN A 6 -26.71 -12.84 6.67
N SER A 7 -26.63 -11.97 7.68
CA SER A 7 -26.31 -10.54 7.51
C SER A 7 -24.94 -10.34 6.85
N THR A 8 -23.94 -11.10 7.28
CA THR A 8 -22.58 -11.07 6.74
C THR A 8 -22.53 -11.68 5.32
N ILE A 9 -23.30 -12.75 5.07
CA ILE A 9 -23.45 -13.35 3.73
C ILE A 9 -24.05 -12.35 2.74
N GLU A 10 -25.12 -11.65 3.12
CA GLU A 10 -25.77 -10.65 2.27
C GLU A 10 -24.83 -9.48 1.97
N LEU A 11 -24.12 -8.98 2.98
CA LEU A 11 -23.11 -7.92 2.83
C LEU A 11 -22.00 -8.35 1.86
N TYR A 12 -21.45 -9.55 2.02
CA TYR A 12 -20.37 -10.05 1.17
C TYR A 12 -20.84 -10.34 -0.25
N TYR A 13 -22.09 -10.78 -0.41
CA TYR A 13 -22.69 -10.97 -1.72
C TYR A 13 -22.92 -9.65 -2.45
N GLU A 14 -23.43 -8.62 -1.77
CA GLU A 14 -23.56 -7.28 -2.35
C GLU A 14 -22.17 -6.72 -2.72
N ALA A 15 -21.19 -6.83 -1.82
CA ALA A 15 -19.81 -6.43 -2.10
C ALA A 15 -19.20 -7.17 -3.30
N LEU A 16 -19.55 -8.45 -3.48
CA LEU A 16 -19.16 -9.23 -4.65
C LEU A 16 -19.84 -8.71 -5.93
N LEU A 17 -21.14 -8.39 -5.90
CA LEU A 17 -21.87 -7.87 -7.06
C LEU A 17 -21.29 -6.53 -7.51
N GLU A 18 -21.07 -5.62 -6.56
CA GLU A 18 -20.52 -4.29 -6.80
C GLU A 18 -19.02 -4.27 -7.04
N ARG A 19 -18.32 -5.38 -6.78
CA ARG A 19 -16.85 -5.50 -6.85
C ARG A 19 -16.15 -4.49 -5.92
N LYS A 20 -16.64 -4.34 -4.68
CA LYS A 20 -16.11 -3.41 -3.68
C LYS A 20 -14.63 -3.73 -3.37
N GLU A 21 -13.72 -2.80 -3.68
CA GLU A 21 -12.28 -2.97 -3.44
C GLU A 21 -11.92 -3.08 -1.96
N SER A 22 -12.68 -2.39 -1.10
CA SER A 22 -12.52 -2.42 0.36
C SER A 22 -12.73 -3.81 0.99
N PHE A 23 -13.32 -4.76 0.25
CA PHE A 23 -13.55 -6.14 0.68
C PHE A 23 -12.53 -7.14 0.13
N VAL A 24 -11.55 -6.70 -0.67
CA VAL A 24 -10.47 -7.57 -1.12
C VAL A 24 -9.69 -8.09 0.10
N GLY A 25 -9.60 -9.41 0.23
CA GLY A 25 -8.93 -10.04 1.38
C GLY A 25 -9.81 -10.26 2.61
N ILE A 26 -10.96 -9.59 2.67
CA ILE A 26 -11.92 -9.73 3.77
C ILE A 26 -12.65 -11.07 3.68
N PHE A 27 -13.03 -11.45 2.46
CA PHE A 27 -13.63 -12.75 2.18
C PHE A 27 -13.14 -13.35 0.87
N PHE A 28 -13.34 -14.65 0.79
CA PHE A 28 -13.23 -15.46 -0.42
C PHE A 28 -14.58 -16.12 -0.69
N VAL A 29 -15.08 -16.03 -1.91
CA VAL A 29 -16.37 -16.61 -2.29
C VAL A 29 -16.16 -17.92 -3.02
N GLY A 30 -16.57 -19.05 -2.44
CA GLY A 30 -16.63 -20.36 -3.08
C GLY A 30 -17.91 -20.50 -3.90
N VAL A 31 -17.80 -20.80 -5.19
CA VAL A 31 -18.92 -20.99 -6.11
C VAL A 31 -19.24 -22.47 -6.20
N LYS A 32 -20.32 -22.90 -5.51
CA LYS A 32 -20.71 -24.31 -5.34
C LYS A 32 -20.81 -25.06 -6.67
N THR A 33 -21.34 -24.41 -7.69
CA THR A 33 -21.59 -25.02 -9.01
C THR A 33 -20.35 -25.27 -9.84
N THR A 34 -19.23 -24.61 -9.56
CA THR A 34 -18.00 -24.72 -10.36
C THR A 34 -16.79 -25.17 -9.55
N SER A 35 -16.97 -25.34 -8.24
CA SER A 35 -15.91 -25.56 -7.26
C SER A 35 -14.76 -24.55 -7.42
N VAL A 36 -15.07 -23.30 -7.77
CA VAL A 36 -14.10 -22.21 -7.91
C VAL A 36 -14.30 -21.20 -6.80
N PHE A 37 -13.24 -20.73 -6.15
CA PHE A 37 -13.35 -19.57 -5.26
C PHE A 37 -12.73 -18.29 -5.83
N CYS A 38 -13.25 -17.13 -5.42
CA CYS A 38 -12.87 -15.80 -5.93
C CYS A 38 -12.69 -14.77 -4.81
N ILE A 39 -12.09 -13.61 -5.13
CA ILE A 39 -12.10 -12.40 -4.29
C ILE A 39 -13.25 -11.45 -4.66
N ALA A 40 -13.54 -10.46 -3.80
CA ALA A 40 -14.61 -9.47 -3.97
C ALA A 40 -14.61 -8.77 -5.35
N THR A 41 -13.43 -8.40 -5.86
CA THR A 41 -13.27 -7.66 -7.12
C THR A 41 -13.24 -8.54 -8.38
N CYS A 42 -13.52 -9.84 -8.24
CA CYS A 42 -13.46 -10.78 -9.38
C CYS A 42 -14.39 -10.35 -10.52
N ARG A 43 -13.87 -10.37 -11.75
CA ARG A 43 -14.62 -9.99 -12.96
C ARG A 43 -15.40 -11.14 -13.59
N ALA A 44 -15.29 -12.36 -13.05
CA ALA A 44 -16.07 -13.50 -13.51
C ALA A 44 -17.57 -13.23 -13.41
N ARG A 45 -18.37 -13.96 -14.21
CA ARG A 45 -19.83 -13.93 -14.14
C ARG A 45 -20.27 -14.18 -12.70
N LYS A 46 -21.14 -13.31 -12.17
CA LYS A 46 -21.56 -13.37 -10.79
C LYS A 46 -22.55 -14.53 -10.60
N PRO A 47 -22.25 -15.48 -9.70
CA PRO A 47 -23.18 -16.57 -9.37
C PRO A 47 -24.38 -16.01 -8.58
N LYS A 48 -25.48 -16.77 -8.55
CA LYS A 48 -26.62 -16.47 -7.66
C LYS A 48 -26.20 -16.68 -6.20
N LEU A 49 -26.84 -15.95 -5.28
CA LEU A 49 -26.60 -16.04 -3.82
C LEU A 49 -26.64 -17.49 -3.31
N GLN A 50 -27.64 -18.27 -3.72
CA GLN A 50 -27.78 -19.69 -3.33
C GLN A 50 -26.61 -20.59 -3.78
N ASN A 51 -25.82 -20.15 -4.76
CA ASN A 51 -24.72 -20.92 -5.35
C ASN A 51 -23.35 -20.49 -4.80
N VAL A 52 -23.32 -19.70 -3.73
CA VAL A 52 -22.08 -19.26 -3.10
C VAL A 52 -22.00 -19.57 -1.63
N GLU A 53 -20.78 -19.71 -1.16
CA GLU A 53 -20.36 -19.75 0.24
C GLU A 53 -19.20 -18.78 0.43
N PHE A 54 -19.04 -18.26 1.63
CA PHE A 54 -18.01 -17.27 1.94
C PHE A 54 -17.05 -17.79 3.01
N TYR A 55 -15.77 -17.50 2.84
CA TYR A 55 -14.67 -17.94 3.68
C TYR A 55 -13.82 -16.74 4.09
N THR A 56 -13.31 -16.71 5.33
CA THR A 56 -12.42 -15.63 5.79
C THR A 56 -10.97 -15.80 5.34
N SER A 57 -10.60 -16.98 4.84
CA SER A 57 -9.28 -17.25 4.29
C SER A 57 -9.37 -18.12 3.04
N PHE A 58 -8.40 -17.97 2.14
CA PHE A 58 -8.33 -18.83 0.96
C PHE A 58 -7.98 -20.27 1.33
N LYS A 59 -7.25 -20.50 2.44
CA LYS A 59 -6.91 -21.84 2.93
C LYS A 59 -8.18 -22.64 3.20
N GLU A 60 -9.17 -22.04 3.85
CA GLU A 60 -10.42 -22.73 4.13
C GLU A 60 -11.24 -22.99 2.88
N ALA A 61 -11.20 -22.10 1.89
CA ALA A 61 -11.81 -22.37 0.59
C ALA A 61 -11.14 -23.58 -0.11
N LEU A 62 -9.81 -23.70 -0.02
CA LEU A 62 -9.07 -24.86 -0.51
C LEU A 62 -9.43 -26.14 0.25
N ASP A 63 -9.45 -26.08 1.58
CA ASP A 63 -9.78 -27.21 2.46
C ASP A 63 -11.22 -27.70 2.23
N ASN A 64 -12.12 -26.83 1.77
CA ASN A 64 -13.49 -27.16 1.37
C ASN A 64 -13.63 -27.54 -0.12
N GLY A 65 -12.53 -27.86 -0.80
CA GLY A 65 -12.54 -28.42 -2.16
C GLY A 65 -12.73 -27.40 -3.28
N TYR A 66 -12.64 -26.09 -3.00
CA TYR A 66 -12.67 -25.07 -4.04
C TYR A 66 -11.28 -24.85 -4.62
N ARG A 67 -11.17 -24.87 -5.96
CA ARG A 67 -9.95 -24.46 -6.66
C ARG A 67 -9.90 -22.94 -6.85
N PRO A 68 -8.70 -22.34 -6.93
CA PRO A 68 -8.57 -20.91 -7.17
C PRO A 68 -9.14 -20.48 -8.53
N CYS A 69 -9.82 -19.35 -8.56
CA CYS A 69 -10.29 -18.74 -9.81
C CYS A 69 -9.12 -18.27 -10.66
N LYS A 70 -9.09 -18.69 -11.93
CA LYS A 70 -8.05 -18.29 -12.89
C LYS A 70 -8.13 -16.81 -13.31
N ILE A 71 -9.27 -16.15 -13.07
CA ILE A 71 -9.49 -14.74 -13.45
C ILE A 71 -8.97 -13.79 -12.37
N CYS A 72 -9.38 -14.01 -11.13
CA CYS A 72 -8.97 -13.15 -10.02
C CYS A 72 -7.77 -13.67 -9.24
N LYS A 73 -7.36 -14.92 -9.49
CA LYS A 73 -6.15 -15.56 -8.94
C LYS A 73 -6.04 -15.35 -7.42
N PRO A 74 -7.02 -15.85 -6.64
CA PRO A 74 -7.18 -15.48 -5.24
C PRO A 74 -6.11 -16.08 -4.29
N THR A 75 -5.36 -17.09 -4.75
CA THR A 75 -4.23 -17.71 -4.02
C THR A 75 -2.89 -17.20 -4.46
N GLU A 76 -2.82 -16.64 -5.66
CA GLU A 76 -1.70 -15.80 -6.00
C GLU A 76 -1.95 -14.51 -5.22
N ASN A 77 -0.92 -13.86 -4.70
CA ASN A 77 -1.09 -12.48 -4.33
C ASN A 77 -1.63 -11.79 -5.59
N ALA A 78 -2.91 -11.41 -5.62
CA ALA A 78 -3.56 -10.91 -6.84
C ALA A 78 -2.92 -9.61 -7.39
N ASN A 79 -1.91 -9.11 -6.66
CA ASN A 79 -1.07 -7.95 -6.92
C ASN A 79 0.44 -8.28 -6.93
N GLU A 80 0.88 -9.55 -6.87
CA GLU A 80 2.23 -9.91 -7.29
C GLU A 80 2.37 -9.63 -8.79
N ALA A 81 3.52 -9.07 -9.14
CA ALA A 81 3.84 -8.81 -10.53
C ALA A 81 4.04 -10.18 -11.20
N PRO A 82 3.38 -10.48 -12.34
CA PRO A 82 3.74 -11.65 -13.14
C PRO A 82 5.24 -11.67 -13.41
N ASP A 83 5.87 -12.83 -13.55
CA ASP A 83 7.32 -12.95 -13.79
C ASP A 83 7.84 -12.00 -14.88
N GLN A 84 7.06 -11.83 -15.95
CA GLN A 84 7.38 -10.89 -17.04
C GLN A 84 7.43 -9.43 -16.56
N VAL A 85 6.52 -9.03 -15.68
CA VAL A 85 6.49 -7.69 -15.06
C VAL A 85 7.62 -7.54 -14.04
N GLU A 86 7.91 -8.56 -13.24
CA GLU A 86 9.04 -8.52 -12.30
C GLU A 86 10.36 -8.38 -13.04
N LYS A 87 10.58 -9.16 -14.11
CA LYS A 87 11.74 -9.02 -14.99
C LYS A 87 11.80 -7.63 -15.61
N ALA A 88 10.68 -7.08 -16.08
CA ALA A 88 10.62 -5.71 -16.61
C ALA A 88 11.02 -4.66 -15.55
N ILE A 89 10.54 -4.80 -14.32
CA ILE A 89 10.92 -3.93 -13.21
C ILE A 89 12.41 -4.09 -12.88
N ALA A 90 12.92 -5.31 -12.82
CA ALA A 90 14.32 -5.60 -12.55
C ALA A 90 15.24 -5.00 -13.62
N LEU A 91 14.87 -5.06 -14.89
CA LEU A 91 15.61 -4.42 -15.99
C LEU A 91 15.74 -2.91 -15.79
N VAL A 92 14.68 -2.24 -15.36
CA VAL A 92 14.69 -0.80 -15.07
C VAL A 92 15.60 -0.48 -13.88
N GLN A 93 15.59 -1.34 -12.85
CA GLN A 93 16.42 -1.16 -11.66
C GLN A 93 17.91 -1.41 -11.94
N GLN A 94 18.23 -2.40 -12.77
CA GLN A 94 19.60 -2.73 -13.17
C GLN A 94 20.17 -1.73 -14.18
N ASN A 95 19.32 -1.12 -14.99
CA ASN A 95 19.69 -0.13 -16.00
C ASN A 95 19.04 1.24 -15.68
N PRO A 96 19.37 1.85 -14.53
CA PRO A 96 18.66 3.02 -14.00
C PRO A 96 18.90 4.30 -14.81
N LYS A 97 19.76 4.23 -15.82
CA LYS A 97 20.15 5.32 -16.72
C LYS A 97 19.51 5.22 -18.10
N GLU A 98 18.97 4.05 -18.45
CA GLU A 98 18.52 3.75 -19.81
C GLU A 98 16.99 3.68 -19.90
N LYS A 99 16.47 3.90 -21.10
CA LYS A 99 15.06 3.68 -21.40
C LYS A 99 14.88 2.29 -21.99
N ILE A 100 14.16 1.43 -21.29
CA ILE A 100 13.81 0.11 -21.79
C ILE A 100 12.70 0.24 -22.84
N THR A 101 12.97 -0.15 -24.08
CA THR A 101 12.02 -0.11 -25.20
C THR A 101 11.11 -1.33 -25.23
N ASP A 102 9.98 -1.22 -25.93
CA ASP A 102 9.07 -2.36 -26.14
C ASP A 102 9.79 -3.49 -26.92
N ASP A 103 10.76 -3.17 -27.80
CA ASP A 103 11.57 -4.15 -28.53
C ASP A 103 12.52 -4.92 -27.60
N GLN A 104 13.21 -4.23 -26.69
CA GLN A 104 14.07 -4.87 -25.68
C GLN A 104 13.26 -5.80 -24.76
N LEU A 105 12.03 -5.42 -24.40
CA LEU A 105 11.14 -6.33 -23.66
C LEU A 105 10.84 -7.59 -24.49
N ARG A 106 10.52 -7.44 -25.78
CA ARG A 106 10.20 -8.55 -26.67
C ARG A 106 11.39 -9.50 -26.89
N GLU A 107 12.60 -8.96 -27.05
CA GLU A 107 13.85 -9.74 -27.14
C GLU A 107 14.07 -10.63 -25.89
N LEU A 108 13.63 -10.15 -24.72
CA LEU A 108 13.69 -10.87 -23.45
C LEU A 108 12.44 -11.71 -23.16
N ALA A 109 11.59 -11.94 -24.17
CA ALA A 109 10.33 -12.68 -24.07
C ALA A 109 9.35 -12.10 -23.03
N ILE A 110 9.35 -10.78 -22.84
CA ILE A 110 8.43 -10.03 -21.98
C ILE A 110 7.40 -9.32 -22.89
N SER A 111 6.10 -9.54 -22.67
CA SER A 111 5.05 -8.84 -23.43
C SER A 111 4.87 -7.40 -22.95
N PRO A 112 5.13 -6.37 -23.79
CA PRO A 112 4.90 -4.97 -23.41
C PRO A 112 3.44 -4.68 -23.08
N GLU A 113 2.49 -5.36 -23.74
CA GLU A 113 1.05 -5.17 -23.54
C GLU A 113 0.61 -5.69 -22.18
N LEU A 114 1.16 -6.84 -21.75
CA LEU A 114 0.93 -7.38 -20.41
C LEU A 114 1.48 -6.44 -19.34
N VAL A 115 2.72 -5.97 -19.51
CA VAL A 115 3.36 -5.02 -18.58
C VAL A 115 2.55 -3.74 -18.50
N ARG A 116 2.15 -3.15 -19.63
CA ARG A 116 1.35 -1.92 -19.69
C ARG A 116 -0.01 -2.07 -19.00
N ARG A 117 -0.73 -3.15 -19.29
CA ARG A 117 -2.04 -3.44 -18.68
C ARG A 117 -1.92 -3.63 -17.18
N TRP A 118 -0.89 -4.35 -16.75
CA TRP A 118 -0.64 -4.59 -15.34
C TRP A 118 -0.27 -3.28 -14.63
N PHE A 119 0.62 -2.45 -15.19
CA PHE A 119 1.00 -1.16 -14.62
C PHE A 119 -0.18 -0.18 -14.53
N ASN A 120 -1.02 -0.07 -15.56
CA ASN A 120 -2.21 0.78 -15.49
C ASN A 120 -3.19 0.31 -14.41
N LYS A 121 -3.42 -1.01 -14.30
CA LYS A 121 -4.32 -1.58 -13.30
C LYS A 121 -3.78 -1.47 -11.87
N ASN A 122 -2.47 -1.62 -11.69
CA ASN A 122 -1.84 -1.78 -10.37
C ASN A 122 -1.15 -0.53 -9.85
N TYR A 123 -0.67 0.35 -10.71
CA TYR A 123 0.07 1.56 -10.35
C TYR A 123 -0.63 2.85 -10.82
N GLY A 124 -1.76 2.75 -11.54
CA GLY A 124 -2.44 3.94 -12.09
C GLY A 124 -1.60 4.74 -13.09
N MET A 125 -0.52 4.15 -13.62
CA MET A 125 0.41 4.80 -14.55
C MET A 125 0.96 3.79 -15.55
N THR A 126 1.54 4.27 -16.65
CA THR A 126 2.19 3.42 -17.66
C THR A 126 3.59 2.97 -17.21
N PHE A 127 4.07 1.86 -17.78
CA PHE A 127 5.45 1.39 -17.57
C PHE A 127 6.48 2.45 -18.00
N GLN A 128 6.21 3.17 -19.10
CA GLN A 128 7.07 4.25 -19.58
C GLN A 128 7.12 5.43 -18.60
N SER A 129 6.00 5.75 -17.93
CA SER A 129 5.97 6.75 -16.84
C SER A 129 6.76 6.29 -15.63
N TYR A 130 6.65 5.01 -15.25
CA TYR A 130 7.43 4.41 -14.17
C TYR A 130 8.94 4.48 -14.45
N GLN A 131 9.40 4.04 -15.63
CA GLN A 131 10.81 4.13 -16.05
C GLN A 131 11.33 5.57 -15.99
N ARG A 132 10.53 6.52 -16.49
CA ARG A 132 10.88 7.94 -16.50
C ARG A 132 11.06 8.46 -15.08
N MET A 133 10.12 8.15 -14.19
CA MET A 133 10.22 8.54 -12.78
C MET A 133 11.45 7.93 -12.10
N TYR A 134 11.75 6.66 -12.40
CA TYR A 134 12.91 5.97 -11.85
C TYR A 134 14.25 6.58 -12.31
N ARG A 135 14.39 6.90 -13.60
CA ARG A 135 15.58 7.60 -14.13
C ARG A 135 15.76 8.99 -13.50
N ILE A 136 14.69 9.77 -13.39
CA ILE A 136 14.74 11.08 -12.73
C ILE A 136 15.15 10.94 -11.27
N ASN A 137 14.66 9.92 -10.57
CA ASN A 137 15.07 9.64 -9.20
C ASN A 137 16.57 9.33 -9.10
N ASN A 138 17.08 8.46 -9.96
CA ASN A 138 18.50 8.14 -9.97
C ASN A 138 19.36 9.38 -10.28
N ALA A 139 18.94 10.19 -11.26
CA ALA A 139 19.55 11.47 -11.58
C ALA A 139 19.57 12.42 -10.36
N PHE A 140 18.45 12.55 -9.66
CA PHE A 140 18.34 13.37 -8.45
C PHE A 140 19.30 12.89 -7.36
N GLN A 141 19.37 11.58 -7.11
CA GLN A 141 20.26 11.01 -6.11
C GLN A 141 21.74 11.25 -6.45
N GLU A 142 22.11 11.22 -7.74
CA GLU A 142 23.47 11.56 -8.19
C GLU A 142 23.79 13.06 -8.00
N LEU A 143 22.82 13.95 -8.23
CA LEU A 143 22.97 15.39 -7.95
C LEU A 143 23.17 15.68 -6.46
N LYS A 144 22.39 15.01 -5.59
CA LYS A 144 22.54 15.13 -4.13
C LYS A 144 23.94 14.66 -3.66
N LYS A 145 24.55 13.71 -4.39
CA LYS A 145 25.92 13.24 -4.16
C LYS A 145 27.01 14.15 -4.75
N GLY A 146 26.64 15.34 -5.23
CA GLY A 146 27.58 16.37 -5.70
C GLY A 146 27.99 16.27 -7.17
N LYS A 147 27.35 15.41 -7.98
CA LYS A 147 27.63 15.38 -9.43
C LYS A 147 27.08 16.62 -10.14
N ASN A 148 27.75 17.04 -11.21
CA ASN A 148 27.31 18.16 -12.04
C ASN A 148 26.01 17.81 -12.80
N ALA A 149 25.07 18.75 -12.85
CA ALA A 149 23.81 18.65 -13.60
C ALA A 149 23.97 18.28 -15.08
N THR A 150 25.01 18.79 -15.74
CA THR A 150 25.33 18.46 -17.14
C THR A 150 25.73 17.01 -17.31
N HIS A 151 26.67 16.55 -16.48
CA HIS A 151 27.14 15.16 -16.51
C HIS A 151 26.01 14.18 -16.18
N THR A 152 25.18 14.55 -15.21
CA THR A 152 24.02 13.72 -14.81
C THR A 152 22.99 13.61 -15.92
N ALA A 153 22.74 14.68 -16.69
CA ALA A 153 21.79 14.64 -17.79
C ALA A 153 22.20 13.65 -18.89
N PHE A 154 23.46 13.72 -19.35
CA PHE A 154 23.98 12.82 -20.39
C PHE A 154 24.09 11.37 -19.90
N ASP A 155 24.57 11.17 -18.66
CA ASP A 155 24.63 9.85 -18.05
C ASP A 155 23.27 9.16 -18.03
N MET A 156 22.16 9.90 -17.87
CA MET A 156 20.80 9.37 -17.73
C MET A 156 20.05 9.24 -19.06
N GLY A 157 20.78 9.26 -20.19
CA GLY A 157 20.23 9.06 -21.52
C GLY A 157 19.42 10.25 -22.05
N TYR A 158 19.66 11.48 -21.55
CA TYR A 158 19.09 12.68 -22.14
C TYR A 158 20.06 13.28 -23.16
N GLU A 159 19.57 13.47 -24.39
CA GLU A 159 20.34 14.11 -25.48
C GLU A 159 20.62 15.60 -25.23
N SER A 160 19.91 16.23 -24.28
CA SER A 160 20.11 17.64 -23.92
C SER A 160 19.71 17.99 -22.49
N LEU A 161 20.37 19.01 -21.93
CA LEU A 161 20.06 19.63 -20.63
C LEU A 161 18.65 20.24 -20.57
N SER A 162 18.13 20.75 -21.70
CA SER A 162 16.79 21.33 -21.79
C SER A 162 15.71 20.25 -21.69
N GLY A 163 15.90 19.09 -22.34
CA GLY A 163 15.01 17.93 -22.25
C GLY A 163 15.00 17.32 -20.83
N PHE A 164 16.17 17.25 -20.20
CA PHE A 164 16.31 16.89 -18.79
C PHE A 164 15.57 17.89 -17.89
N GLY A 165 15.86 19.18 -18.02
CA GLY A 165 15.28 20.25 -17.19
C GLY A 165 13.76 20.35 -17.30
N TYR A 166 13.19 20.24 -18.50
CA TYR A 166 11.73 20.24 -18.71
C TYR A 166 11.06 19.04 -18.04
N THR A 167 11.60 17.85 -18.28
CA THR A 167 11.07 16.59 -17.72
C THR A 167 11.21 16.56 -16.20
N PHE A 168 12.35 17.00 -15.69
CA PHE A 168 12.64 17.12 -14.27
C PHE A 168 11.69 18.11 -13.60
N LYS A 169 11.46 19.30 -14.18
CA LYS A 169 10.48 20.27 -13.65
C LYS A 169 9.06 19.73 -13.61
N LYS A 170 8.65 18.91 -14.59
CA LYS A 170 7.30 18.32 -14.64
C LYS A 170 7.05 17.26 -13.56
N VAL A 171 8.10 16.57 -13.10
CA VAL A 171 8.00 15.48 -12.12
C VAL A 171 8.42 15.93 -10.71
N ILE A 172 9.40 16.83 -10.61
CA ILE A 172 10.03 17.33 -9.36
C ILE A 172 9.56 18.76 -9.00
N GLY A 173 8.82 19.43 -9.88
CA GLY A 173 8.29 20.78 -9.67
C GLY A 173 9.29 21.93 -9.83
N SER A 174 10.60 21.69 -9.75
CA SER A 174 11.64 22.73 -9.79
C SER A 174 12.89 22.30 -10.57
N SER A 175 13.82 23.22 -10.86
CA SER A 175 15.02 22.94 -11.66
C SER A 175 16.09 22.18 -10.87
N PRO A 176 16.92 21.33 -11.51
CA PRO A 176 17.94 20.49 -10.86
C PRO A 176 18.90 21.21 -9.88
N LYS A 177 19.26 22.47 -10.17
CA LYS A 177 20.14 23.30 -9.33
C LYS A 177 19.49 23.83 -8.05
N LYS A 178 18.16 23.93 -7.99
CA LYS A 178 17.41 24.39 -6.80
C LYS A 178 16.87 23.24 -5.95
N SER A 179 16.93 22.01 -6.48
CA SER A 179 16.28 20.86 -5.87
C SER A 179 17.24 20.00 -5.03
N THR A 180 18.54 20.32 -4.99
CA THR A 180 19.54 19.58 -4.19
C THR A 180 19.27 19.62 -2.69
N ASP A 181 18.53 20.63 -2.22
CA ASP A 181 18.19 20.83 -0.81
C ASP A 181 16.84 20.18 -0.42
N ASN A 182 16.09 19.61 -1.37
CA ASN A 182 14.79 19.00 -1.09
C ASN A 182 14.93 17.57 -0.58
N THR A 183 14.17 17.23 0.46
CA THR A 183 14.04 15.85 0.94
C THR A 183 13.42 14.97 -0.15
N VAL A 184 13.84 13.71 -0.27
CA VAL A 184 13.20 12.74 -1.16
C VAL A 184 12.38 11.78 -0.34
N ILE A 185 11.11 11.65 -0.71
CA ILE A 185 10.24 10.58 -0.26
C ILE A 185 10.29 9.50 -1.35
N LEU A 186 10.79 8.32 -1.03
CA LEU A 186 10.69 7.17 -1.93
C LEU A 186 9.35 6.49 -1.75
N ILE A 187 8.66 6.17 -2.84
CA ILE A 187 7.41 5.42 -2.83
C ILE A 187 7.59 4.04 -3.49
N SER A 188 7.06 3.02 -2.85
CA SER A 188 6.95 1.66 -3.37
C SER A 188 5.56 1.10 -3.07
N ARG A 189 5.17 0.04 -3.78
CA ARG A 189 3.99 -0.76 -3.43
C ARG A 189 4.39 -2.01 -2.65
N LEU A 190 3.48 -2.51 -1.83
CA LEU A 190 3.49 -3.86 -1.30
C LEU A 190 2.08 -4.46 -1.35
N THR A 191 2.00 -5.77 -1.43
CA THR A 191 0.73 -6.50 -1.43
C THR A 191 0.50 -7.11 -0.07
N THR A 192 -0.70 -6.97 0.46
CA THR A 192 -1.12 -7.61 1.70
C THR A 192 -2.34 -8.48 1.44
N PRO A 193 -2.67 -9.42 2.36
CA PRO A 193 -3.95 -10.12 2.32
C PRO A 193 -5.14 -9.16 2.18
N LEU A 194 -5.09 -7.98 2.81
CA LEU A 194 -6.15 -6.95 2.82
C LEU A 194 -6.17 -6.03 1.59
N GLY A 195 -5.35 -6.34 0.59
CA GLY A 195 -5.18 -5.57 -0.63
C GLY A 195 -3.84 -4.85 -0.70
N PRO A 196 -3.61 -4.12 -1.80
CA PRO A 196 -2.36 -3.46 -2.05
C PRO A 196 -2.23 -2.16 -1.26
N MET A 197 -1.01 -1.86 -0.83
CA MET A 197 -0.66 -0.66 -0.09
C MET A 197 0.51 0.06 -0.75
N PHE A 198 0.53 1.39 -0.66
CA PHE A 198 1.73 2.18 -0.85
C PHE A 198 2.50 2.27 0.45
N ILE A 199 3.82 2.25 0.33
CA ILE A 199 4.75 2.57 1.39
C ILE A 199 5.66 3.69 0.92
N CYS A 200 5.76 4.75 1.72
CA CYS A 200 6.68 5.85 1.47
C CYS A 200 7.68 5.97 2.62
N ALA A 201 8.93 6.31 2.29
CA ALA A 201 9.96 6.59 3.28
C ALA A 201 10.96 7.62 2.80
N THR A 202 11.43 8.47 3.70
CA THR A 202 12.62 9.30 3.50
C THR A 202 13.87 8.56 4.01
N GLU A 203 15.00 9.26 4.17
CA GLU A 203 16.17 8.72 4.86
C GLU A 203 15.94 8.51 6.38
N ASN A 204 14.96 9.20 6.97
CA ASN A 204 14.68 9.20 8.41
C ASN A 204 13.77 8.06 8.85
N GLY A 205 12.82 7.64 8.02
CA GLY A 205 11.88 6.56 8.36
C GLY A 205 10.76 6.39 7.35
N VAL A 206 9.88 5.42 7.63
CA VAL A 206 8.60 5.27 6.92
C VAL A 206 7.70 6.44 7.29
N CYS A 207 7.21 7.16 6.29
CA CYS A 207 6.32 8.31 6.46
C CYS A 207 4.90 8.06 5.93
N LEU A 208 4.69 6.94 5.23
CA LEU A 208 3.37 6.48 4.81
C LEU A 208 3.35 4.95 4.65
N LEU A 209 2.28 4.33 5.10
CA LEU A 209 1.85 2.98 4.77
C LEU A 209 0.32 2.99 4.67
N GLU A 210 -0.23 3.01 3.46
CA GLU A 210 -1.68 3.15 3.25
C GLU A 210 -2.20 2.32 2.08
N PHE A 211 -3.48 1.94 2.18
CA PHE A 211 -4.16 1.21 1.11
C PHE A 211 -4.36 2.11 -0.12
N VAL A 212 -4.15 1.53 -1.31
CA VAL A 212 -4.23 2.30 -2.56
C VAL A 212 -5.63 2.84 -2.87
N ASP A 213 -6.66 2.26 -2.26
CA ASP A 213 -8.07 2.62 -2.44
C ASP A 213 -8.55 3.67 -1.40
N ARG A 214 -7.64 4.24 -0.60
CA ARG A 214 -7.99 5.31 0.33
C ARG A 214 -8.40 6.56 -0.43
N ARG A 215 -9.62 7.04 -0.19
CA ARG A 215 -10.23 8.21 -0.88
C ARG A 215 -9.39 9.50 -0.85
N MET A 216 -8.57 9.69 0.18
CA MET A 216 -7.80 10.92 0.40
C MET A 216 -6.29 10.75 0.09
N LEU A 217 -5.90 9.65 -0.55
CA LEU A 217 -4.48 9.29 -0.71
C LEU A 217 -3.68 10.35 -1.47
N GLU A 218 -4.23 10.94 -2.54
CA GLU A 218 -3.56 12.00 -3.30
C GLU A 218 -3.31 13.25 -2.42
N ALA A 219 -4.28 13.63 -1.61
CA ALA A 219 -4.13 14.74 -0.66
C ALA A 219 -3.10 14.44 0.43
N GLU A 220 -2.94 13.17 0.82
CA GLU A 220 -1.88 12.76 1.76
C GLU A 220 -0.50 12.85 1.16
N PHE A 221 -0.34 12.49 -0.11
CA PHE A 221 0.91 12.72 -0.84
C PHE A 221 1.26 14.20 -0.91
N GLU A 222 0.32 15.06 -1.28
CA GLU A 222 0.55 16.50 -1.32
C GLU A 222 0.91 17.09 0.05
N ASP A 223 0.22 16.68 1.11
CA ASP A 223 0.51 17.16 2.46
C ASP A 223 1.87 16.66 2.97
N LEU A 224 2.26 15.42 2.67
CA LEU A 224 3.60 14.90 2.98
C LEU A 224 4.69 15.67 2.25
N GLN A 225 4.52 15.93 0.96
CA GLN A 225 5.45 16.74 0.17
C GLN A 225 5.61 18.14 0.75
N LYS A 226 4.51 18.78 1.18
CA LYS A 226 4.55 20.11 1.81
C LYS A 226 5.28 20.07 3.16
N ARG A 227 4.91 19.15 4.05
CA ARG A 227 5.46 19.08 5.42
C ARG A 227 6.94 18.74 5.48
N LEU A 228 7.39 17.87 4.58
CA LEU A 228 8.78 17.43 4.53
C LEU A 228 9.63 18.25 3.55
N ASN A 229 9.05 19.28 2.92
CA ASN A 229 9.64 20.01 1.79
C ASN A 229 10.26 19.02 0.78
N ALA A 230 9.45 18.06 0.35
CA ALA A 230 9.91 16.85 -0.29
C ALA A 230 9.25 16.60 -1.65
N THR A 231 9.94 15.79 -2.45
CA THR A 231 9.39 15.23 -3.70
C THR A 231 9.21 13.73 -3.56
N ILE A 232 8.10 13.20 -4.08
CA ILE A 232 7.82 11.76 -4.10
C ILE A 232 8.38 11.13 -5.37
N LEU A 233 9.16 10.06 -5.23
CA LEU A 233 9.81 9.36 -6.33
C LEU A 233 9.71 7.85 -6.16
N ALA A 234 9.46 7.11 -7.24
CA ALA A 234 9.48 5.65 -7.17
C ALA A 234 10.87 5.14 -6.78
N GLY A 235 10.91 4.26 -5.79
CA GLY A 235 12.14 3.63 -5.36
C GLY A 235 11.97 2.84 -4.08
N SER A 236 13.09 2.39 -3.54
CA SER A 236 13.12 1.65 -2.29
C SER A 236 14.41 1.95 -1.54
N ASN A 237 14.32 2.12 -0.22
CA ASN A 237 15.45 2.25 0.69
C ASN A 237 15.39 1.19 1.80
N LYS A 238 16.32 1.28 2.76
CA LYS A 238 16.39 0.36 3.91
C LYS A 238 15.09 0.30 4.72
N HIS A 239 14.41 1.42 4.91
CA HIS A 239 13.16 1.50 5.69
C HIS A 239 12.01 0.82 4.95
N ILE A 240 11.86 1.06 3.65
CA ILE A 240 10.87 0.37 2.82
C ILE A 240 11.11 -1.14 2.83
N LYS A 241 12.36 -1.58 2.64
CA LYS A 241 12.69 -3.02 2.64
C LYS A 241 12.37 -3.66 3.98
N ARG A 242 12.71 -2.99 5.08
CA ARG A 242 12.46 -3.45 6.45
C ARG A 242 10.96 -3.54 6.73
N ALA A 243 10.21 -2.47 6.47
CA ALA A 243 8.77 -2.46 6.66
C ALA A 243 8.05 -3.51 5.81
N LYS A 244 8.45 -3.72 4.54
CA LYS A 244 7.88 -4.80 3.73
C LYS A 244 8.06 -6.16 4.40
N LYS A 245 9.28 -6.47 4.87
CA LYS A 245 9.57 -7.70 5.58
C LYS A 245 8.71 -7.85 6.84
N GLU A 246 8.69 -6.84 7.71
CA GLU A 246 7.95 -6.90 8.97
C GLU A 246 6.43 -6.98 8.76
N VAL A 247 5.89 -6.28 7.75
CA VAL A 247 4.47 -6.36 7.39
C VAL A 247 4.13 -7.75 6.85
N THR A 248 4.98 -8.35 6.02
CA THR A 248 4.80 -9.75 5.60
C THR A 248 4.79 -10.69 6.80
N GLU A 249 5.78 -10.60 7.69
CA GLU A 249 5.83 -11.41 8.92
C GLU A 249 4.60 -11.18 9.84
N TYR A 250 4.07 -9.96 9.89
CA TYR A 250 2.85 -9.63 10.64
C TYR A 250 1.65 -10.40 10.08
N PHE A 251 1.44 -10.35 8.76
CA PHE A 251 0.35 -11.08 8.12
C PHE A 251 0.51 -12.61 8.16
N GLU A 252 1.74 -13.11 8.32
CA GLU A 252 2.04 -14.52 8.59
C GLU A 252 1.84 -14.92 10.07
N GLY A 253 1.52 -13.98 10.97
CA GLY A 253 1.36 -14.23 12.40
C GLY A 253 2.69 -14.35 13.18
N LYS A 254 3.83 -14.06 12.54
CA LYS A 254 5.19 -14.21 13.13
C LYS A 254 5.70 -12.93 13.77
N ARG A 255 5.20 -11.75 13.35
CA ARG A 255 5.59 -10.44 13.90
C ARG A 255 4.51 -9.87 14.80
N LYS A 256 4.89 -9.56 16.05
CA LYS A 256 4.04 -8.88 17.04
C LYS A 256 4.46 -7.43 17.33
N VAL A 257 5.73 -7.12 17.10
CA VAL A 257 6.35 -5.79 17.35
C VAL A 257 7.08 -5.33 16.10
N PHE A 258 6.94 -4.06 15.73
CA PHE A 258 7.64 -3.46 14.61
C PHE A 258 8.86 -2.68 15.09
N ASP A 259 9.98 -2.75 14.37
CA ASP A 259 11.22 -2.04 14.68
C ASP A 259 11.70 -1.12 13.54
N VAL A 260 10.96 -1.08 12.44
CA VAL A 260 11.19 -0.09 11.39
C VAL A 260 11.03 1.33 11.91
N LEU A 261 11.99 2.21 11.57
CA LEU A 261 11.94 3.62 11.94
C LEU A 261 10.78 4.32 11.24
N LEU A 262 10.06 5.16 12.00
CA LEU A 262 8.92 5.93 11.53
C LEU A 262 9.28 7.43 11.51
N GLU A 263 8.86 8.13 10.47
CA GLU A 263 8.90 9.59 10.39
C GLU A 263 7.46 10.09 10.28
N THR A 264 6.95 10.72 11.34
CA THR A 264 5.54 11.11 11.46
C THR A 264 5.36 12.64 11.33
N PRO A 265 5.36 13.19 10.11
CA PRO A 265 5.15 14.63 9.89
C PRO A 265 3.68 14.98 10.16
N GLY A 266 3.35 15.25 11.42
CA GLY A 266 2.05 15.69 11.91
C GLY A 266 2.18 16.87 12.86
N THR A 267 1.05 17.36 13.36
CA THR A 267 1.06 18.34 14.46
C THR A 267 1.61 17.70 15.73
N GLU A 268 2.05 18.51 16.68
CA GLU A 268 2.48 18.03 17.99
C GLU A 268 1.41 17.16 18.65
N PHE A 269 0.15 17.59 18.60
CA PHE A 269 -0.98 16.82 19.13
C PHE A 269 -1.16 15.48 18.40
N GLN A 270 -1.06 15.45 17.07
CA GLN A 270 -1.14 14.21 16.31
C GLN A 270 -0.02 13.24 16.70
N ASN A 271 1.22 13.73 16.84
CA ASN A 271 2.35 12.91 17.25
C ASN A 271 2.19 12.33 18.65
N ILE A 272 1.70 13.11 19.62
CA ILE A 272 1.37 12.61 20.96
C ILE A 272 0.33 11.48 20.88
N VAL A 273 -0.73 11.67 20.08
CA VAL A 273 -1.77 10.66 19.88
C VAL A 273 -1.21 9.40 19.22
N TRP A 274 -0.42 9.54 18.16
CA TRP A 274 0.15 8.40 17.43
C TRP A 274 1.18 7.63 18.26
N ASN A 275 2.01 8.32 19.04
CA ASN A 275 2.94 7.67 19.97
C ASN A 275 2.19 6.84 21.02
N SER A 276 1.07 7.35 21.55
CA SER A 276 0.24 6.57 22.50
C SER A 276 -0.39 5.30 21.90
N LEU A 277 -0.54 5.23 20.56
CA LEU A 277 -1.01 4.02 19.87
C LEU A 277 0.06 2.92 19.89
N LEU A 278 1.34 3.29 19.77
CA LEU A 278 2.45 2.33 19.77
C LEU A 278 2.57 1.57 21.11
N GLU A 279 2.03 2.14 22.18
CA GLU A 279 1.96 1.50 23.51
C GLU A 279 0.82 0.46 23.64
N ILE A 280 -0.11 0.39 22.68
CA ILE A 280 -1.18 -0.62 22.71
C ILE A 280 -0.60 -1.93 22.17
N GLN A 281 -0.52 -2.98 22.99
CA GLN A 281 0.15 -4.22 22.60
C GLN A 281 -0.62 -4.98 21.50
N TYR A 282 0.08 -5.89 20.83
CA TYR A 282 -0.52 -6.78 19.84
C TYR A 282 -1.65 -7.61 20.46
N GLY A 283 -2.82 -7.63 19.81
CA GLY A 283 -4.01 -8.35 20.30
C GLY A 283 -4.81 -7.59 21.37
N GLU A 284 -4.29 -6.49 21.89
CA GLU A 284 -5.03 -5.65 22.83
C GLU A 284 -5.93 -4.62 22.13
N LYS A 285 -7.04 -4.28 22.80
CA LYS A 285 -8.00 -3.27 22.35
C LYS A 285 -8.04 -2.13 23.36
N SER A 286 -8.06 -0.90 22.89
CA SER A 286 -8.23 0.31 23.70
C SER A 286 -9.44 1.12 23.22
N THR A 287 -9.78 2.21 23.92
CA THR A 287 -10.86 3.11 23.52
C THR A 287 -10.33 4.53 23.34
N TYR A 288 -11.02 5.34 22.54
CA TYR A 288 -10.65 6.75 22.37
C TYR A 288 -10.60 7.51 23.71
N LYS A 289 -11.43 7.11 24.68
CA LYS A 289 -11.40 7.66 26.05
C LYS A 289 -10.12 7.29 26.78
N LYS A 290 -9.77 6.00 26.81
CA LYS A 290 -8.53 5.51 27.43
C LYS A 290 -7.29 6.15 26.81
N GLN A 291 -7.30 6.33 25.48
CA GLN A 291 -6.22 7.01 24.78
C GLN A 291 -6.13 8.49 25.17
N ALA A 292 -7.26 9.20 25.26
CA ALA A 292 -7.32 10.59 25.72
C ALA A 292 -6.82 10.76 27.17
N GLU A 293 -7.16 9.83 28.05
CA GLU A 293 -6.65 9.76 29.43
C GLU A 293 -5.14 9.55 29.47
N ARG A 294 -4.62 8.61 28.66
CA ARG A 294 -3.19 8.28 28.56
C ARG A 294 -2.32 9.47 28.13
N ILE A 295 -2.85 10.34 27.27
CA ILE A 295 -2.14 11.56 26.83
C ILE A 295 -2.42 12.76 27.75
N TYR A 296 -2.98 12.54 28.94
CA TYR A 296 -3.34 13.57 29.92
C TYR A 296 -4.31 14.65 29.39
N LYS A 297 -5.18 14.28 28.43
CA LYS A 297 -6.21 15.16 27.85
C LYS A 297 -7.58 14.47 27.82
N PRO A 298 -8.17 14.13 28.98
CA PRO A 298 -9.37 13.28 29.07
C PRO A 298 -10.61 13.84 28.37
N THR A 299 -10.70 15.16 28.18
CA THR A 299 -11.80 15.82 27.46
C THR A 299 -11.62 15.81 25.94
N ALA A 300 -10.43 15.49 25.43
CA ALA A 300 -10.07 15.61 24.02
C ALA A 300 -10.45 14.39 23.16
N ILE A 301 -11.46 13.60 23.56
CA ILE A 301 -11.83 12.32 22.92
C ILE A 301 -12.07 12.47 21.41
N ARG A 302 -12.83 13.50 21.00
CA ARG A 302 -13.11 13.75 19.56
C ARG A 302 -11.85 14.17 18.80
N ALA A 303 -10.98 14.95 19.42
CA ALA A 303 -9.72 15.36 18.81
C ALA A 303 -8.77 14.16 18.64
N VAL A 304 -8.71 13.28 19.64
CA VAL A 304 -7.98 12.00 19.56
C VAL A 304 -8.52 11.12 18.43
N ALA A 305 -9.85 10.98 18.32
CA ALA A 305 -10.45 10.21 17.22
C ALA A 305 -10.10 10.80 15.84
N SER A 306 -10.13 12.13 15.71
CA SER A 306 -9.71 12.82 14.48
C SER A 306 -8.24 12.59 14.15
N ALA A 307 -7.35 12.71 15.16
CA ALA A 307 -5.93 12.45 15.00
C ALA A 307 -5.63 10.98 14.61
N ASN A 308 -6.35 10.00 15.17
CA ASN A 308 -6.27 8.60 14.73
C ASN A 308 -6.68 8.44 13.27
N GLY A 309 -7.70 9.17 12.81
CA GLY A 309 -8.11 9.20 11.40
C GLY A 309 -7.06 9.82 10.46
N CYS A 310 -6.22 10.72 10.97
CA CYS A 310 -5.09 11.30 10.25
C CYS A 310 -3.84 10.41 10.22
N ASN A 311 -3.85 9.23 10.86
CA ASN A 311 -2.74 8.29 10.75
C ASN A 311 -2.53 7.90 9.27
N ARG A 312 -1.28 7.97 8.82
CA ARG A 312 -0.85 7.62 7.46
C ARG A 312 0.04 6.39 7.42
N ILE A 313 0.31 5.80 8.58
CA ILE A 313 1.20 4.65 8.71
C ILE A 313 0.37 3.52 9.31
N ALA A 314 -0.65 3.08 8.57
CA ALA A 314 -1.54 1.99 8.96
C ALA A 314 -0.74 0.73 9.33
N ILE A 315 -1.28 -0.09 10.24
CA ILE A 315 -0.68 -1.32 10.76
C ILE A 315 0.54 -1.05 11.68
N LEU A 316 1.55 -0.31 11.23
CA LEU A 316 2.74 0.01 12.04
C LEU A 316 2.39 0.94 13.19
N ILE A 317 1.59 1.98 12.93
CA ILE A 317 0.90 2.76 13.97
C ILE A 317 -0.50 2.17 14.12
N PRO A 318 -0.80 1.44 15.21
CA PRO A 318 -1.92 0.50 15.26
C PRO A 318 -3.25 1.19 15.62
N CYS A 319 -3.68 2.17 14.81
CA CYS A 319 -4.95 2.87 15.03
C CYS A 319 -6.18 1.96 14.93
N HIS A 320 -6.06 0.76 14.32
CA HIS A 320 -7.11 -0.27 14.31
C HIS A 320 -7.41 -0.86 15.69
N ARG A 321 -6.48 -0.74 16.66
CA ARG A 321 -6.66 -1.22 18.04
C ARG A 321 -7.54 -0.34 18.92
N VAL A 322 -7.94 0.85 18.46
CA VAL A 322 -8.79 1.77 19.22
C VAL A 322 -10.24 1.68 18.75
N ILE A 323 -11.18 1.34 19.64
CA ILE A 323 -12.61 1.14 19.33
C ILE A 323 -13.52 2.09 20.12
N GLY A 324 -14.82 2.11 19.76
CA GLY A 324 -15.84 2.83 20.52
C GLY A 324 -16.00 2.28 21.93
N LYS A 325 -16.50 3.12 22.86
CA LYS A 325 -16.67 2.74 24.28
C LYS A 325 -17.66 1.57 24.48
N ASP A 326 -18.58 1.41 23.54
CA ASP A 326 -19.63 0.40 23.45
C ASP A 326 -19.18 -0.84 22.69
N GLY A 327 -17.89 -0.93 22.33
CA GLY A 327 -17.37 -2.00 21.47
C GLY A 327 -17.63 -1.78 19.99
N SER A 328 -18.27 -0.67 19.59
CA SER A 328 -18.55 -0.39 18.18
C SER A 328 -17.26 -0.21 17.38
N MET A 329 -17.23 -0.84 16.21
CA MET A 329 -16.18 -0.66 15.21
C MET A 329 -16.41 0.66 14.50
N THR A 330 -15.95 1.75 15.13
CA THR A 330 -16.06 3.11 14.59
C THR A 330 -14.68 3.63 14.20
N GLY A 331 -14.63 4.39 13.11
CA GLY A 331 -13.44 5.10 12.66
C GLY A 331 -12.28 4.18 12.24
N TYR A 332 -12.02 4.09 10.94
CA TYR A 332 -10.76 3.60 10.39
C TYR A 332 -10.61 4.08 8.96
N SER A 333 -9.54 4.80 8.67
CA SER A 333 -9.32 5.41 7.37
C SER A 333 -9.14 4.39 6.25
N GLY A 334 -8.68 3.18 6.58
CA GLY A 334 -8.62 2.04 5.66
C GLY A 334 -9.92 1.25 5.50
N GLY A 335 -11.03 1.64 6.15
CA GLY A 335 -12.32 0.95 6.12
C GLY A 335 -12.58 -0.02 7.29
N ILE A 336 -13.82 -0.02 7.80
CA ILE A 336 -14.20 -0.79 9.00
C ILE A 336 -13.93 -2.29 8.88
N GLU A 337 -14.09 -2.85 7.68
CA GLU A 337 -13.87 -4.28 7.46
C GLU A 337 -12.39 -4.67 7.63
N ARG A 338 -11.46 -3.84 7.14
CA ARG A 338 -10.02 -4.06 7.36
C ARG A 338 -9.68 -3.99 8.85
N LYS A 339 -10.28 -3.06 9.60
CA LYS A 339 -10.10 -2.96 11.04
C LYS A 339 -10.57 -4.23 11.78
N LYS A 340 -11.77 -4.74 11.45
CA LYS A 340 -12.28 -6.00 12.01
C LYS A 340 -11.34 -7.16 11.71
N TRP A 341 -10.87 -7.27 10.47
CA TRP A 341 -9.96 -8.33 10.05
C TRP A 341 -8.63 -8.26 10.81
N LEU A 342 -8.01 -7.08 10.92
CA LEU A 342 -6.75 -6.90 11.65
C LEU A 342 -6.88 -7.30 13.11
N LEU A 343 -7.97 -6.88 13.78
CA LEU A 343 -8.23 -7.29 15.16
C LEU A 343 -8.40 -8.81 15.31
N SER A 344 -9.14 -9.44 14.39
CA SER A 344 -9.31 -10.90 14.40
C SER A 344 -8.01 -11.64 14.11
N HIS A 345 -7.18 -11.10 13.22
CA HIS A 345 -5.86 -11.65 12.90
C HIS A 345 -4.94 -11.62 14.11
N GLU A 346 -4.91 -10.50 14.84
CA GLU A 346 -4.12 -10.40 16.07
C GLU A 346 -4.62 -11.34 17.16
N GLU A 347 -5.94 -11.43 17.36
CA GLU A 347 -6.56 -12.30 18.36
C GLU A 347 -6.31 -13.79 18.10
N LYS A 348 -6.26 -14.22 16.83
CA LYS A 348 -5.98 -15.62 16.44
C LYS A 348 -4.52 -16.02 16.58
N ASN A 349 -3.59 -15.07 16.59
CA ASN A 349 -2.14 -15.30 16.58
C ASN A 349 -1.46 -14.79 17.87
N LEU A 350 -2.21 -14.76 18.98
CA LEU A 350 -1.73 -14.35 20.30
C LEU A 350 -0.62 -15.25 20.85
#